data_AF-A0A0C2BSF9-F1
#
_entry.id   AF-A0A0C2BSF9-F1
#
_cell.length_a   1.000
_cell.length_b   1.000
_cell.length_c   1.000
_cell.angle_alpha   90.00
_cell.angle_beta   90.00
_cell.angle_gamma   90.00
#
_symmetry.space_group_name_H-M   'P 1'
#
loop_
_entity.id
_entity.type
_entity.pdbx_description
1 polymer ?
#
loop_
_entity_poly.entity_id
_entity_poly.type
_entity_poly.pdbx_seq_one_letter_code
_entity_poly.pdbx_strand_id
1 'polypeptide(L)'
;MGRRGESWVLVQAILLLLFLVVPRVGPEWTHPDLFRLIGAVLAVTGMLLLAWSAVNLGRSLTPFPRPLPQGKLVTGGAYRFVRHPIYFAVLAVCVGLGLATWSPLRLALAAALLVFFDLKARREEIWLQERYPEYASYRQRVKKLIPWIY
;
A
#
# COMPACT_ATOMS: atom_id res chain seq x y z
N MET A 1 -20.95 -6.76 0.53
CA MET A 1 -19.51 -6.87 0.84
C MET A 1 -19.30 -8.16 1.64
N GLY A 2 -18.41 -9.07 1.21
CA GLY A 2 -18.21 -10.38 1.88
C GLY A 2 -17.83 -10.27 3.37
N ARG A 3 -18.10 -11.34 4.15
CA ARG A 3 -17.99 -11.40 5.63
C ARG A 3 -16.62 -10.99 6.21
N ARG A 4 -15.56 -11.02 5.41
CA ARG A 4 -14.17 -10.70 5.81
C ARG A 4 -13.49 -9.63 4.95
N GLY A 5 -14.22 -9.00 4.02
CA GLY A 5 -13.64 -8.03 3.08
C GLY A 5 -13.00 -8.66 1.84
N GLU A 6 -13.40 -9.87 1.46
CA GLU A 6 -12.94 -10.57 0.23
C GLU A 6 -13.06 -9.72 -1.04
N SER A 7 -14.13 -8.92 -1.15
CA SER A 7 -14.32 -7.98 -2.25
C SER A 7 -13.16 -6.99 -2.40
N TRP A 8 -12.57 -6.53 -1.29
CA TRP A 8 -11.39 -5.67 -1.33
C TRP A 8 -10.17 -6.42 -1.86
N VAL A 9 -9.97 -7.67 -1.45
CA VAL A 9 -8.84 -8.47 -1.92
C VAL A 9 -8.96 -8.76 -3.42
N LEU A 10 -10.17 -9.07 -3.89
CA LEU A 10 -10.43 -9.29 -5.32
C LEU A 10 -10.16 -8.04 -6.15
N VAL A 11 -10.70 -6.89 -5.75
CA VAL A 11 -10.46 -5.62 -6.48
C VAL A 11 -8.98 -5.25 -6.45
N GLN A 12 -8.30 -5.44 -5.32
CA GLN A 12 -6.85 -5.22 -5.22
C GLN A 12 -6.08 -6.13 -6.18
N ALA A 13 -6.41 -7.43 -6.22
CA ALA A 13 -5.76 -8.38 -7.09
C ALA A 13 -5.98 -8.01 -8.57
N ILE A 14 -7.20 -7.62 -8.94
CA ILE A 14 -7.52 -7.16 -10.30
C ILE A 14 -6.69 -5.91 -10.65
N LEU A 15 -6.65 -4.90 -9.79
CA LEU A 15 -5.87 -3.67 -10.06
C LEU A 15 -4.37 -3.95 -10.19
N LEU A 16 -3.82 -4.84 -9.35
CA LEU A 16 -2.41 -5.23 -9.43
C LEU A 16 -2.12 -6.08 -10.67
N LEU A 17 -3.01 -7.00 -11.04
CA LEU A 17 -2.88 -7.77 -12.28
C LEU A 17 -2.94 -6.87 -13.51
N LEU A 18 -3.90 -5.94 -13.56
CA LEU A 18 -3.96 -4.93 -14.61
C LEU A 18 -2.66 -4.12 -14.66
N PHE A 19 -2.13 -3.68 -13.52
CA PHE A 19 -0.86 -2.96 -13.45
C PHE A 19 0.31 -3.77 -14.05
N LEU A 20 0.36 -5.08 -13.81
CA LEU A 20 1.42 -5.97 -14.31
C LEU A 20 1.28 -6.28 -15.81
N VAL A 21 0.05 -6.46 -16.29
CA VAL A 21 -0.26 -6.81 -17.69
C VAL A 21 -0.16 -5.59 -18.60
N VAL A 22 -0.41 -4.38 -18.07
CA VAL A 22 -0.21 -3.14 -18.84
C VAL A 22 1.20 -3.13 -19.41
N PRO A 23 1.34 -2.98 -20.75
CA PRO A 23 2.63 -3.00 -21.43
C PRO A 23 3.64 -2.09 -20.73
N ARG A 24 4.87 -2.60 -20.61
CA ARG A 24 6.01 -1.82 -20.09
C ARG A 24 6.35 -0.63 -20.98
N VAL A 25 5.87 -0.64 -22.21
CA VAL A 25 6.16 0.34 -23.26
C VAL A 25 4.85 1.04 -23.63
N GLY A 26 4.79 2.34 -23.33
CA GLY A 26 3.87 3.24 -24.02
C GLY A 26 4.40 3.56 -25.43
N PRO A 27 3.85 4.57 -26.13
CA PRO A 27 4.48 5.09 -27.34
C PRO A 27 5.94 5.44 -27.03
N GLU A 28 6.86 5.37 -28.01
CA GLU A 28 8.30 5.65 -27.84
C GLU A 28 8.59 7.11 -27.47
N TRP A 29 8.17 7.49 -26.27
CA TRP A 29 8.48 8.77 -25.67
C TRP A 29 9.92 8.66 -25.19
N THR A 30 10.77 9.59 -25.61
CA THR A 30 12.15 9.70 -25.12
C THR A 30 12.16 9.64 -23.60
N HIS A 31 12.62 8.51 -23.08
CA HIS A 31 12.67 8.22 -21.64
C HIS A 31 13.85 8.96 -21.03
N PRO A 32 13.66 9.94 -20.14
CA PRO A 32 14.80 10.58 -19.51
C PRO A 32 15.41 9.59 -18.51
N ASP A 33 16.70 9.28 -18.65
CA ASP A 33 17.40 8.29 -17.81
C ASP A 33 17.28 8.60 -16.30
N LEU A 34 17.12 9.88 -15.95
CA LEU A 34 16.86 10.33 -14.60
C LEU A 34 15.58 9.72 -14.01
N PHE A 35 14.45 9.71 -14.73
CA PHE A 35 13.20 9.13 -14.24
C PHE A 35 13.27 7.61 -14.16
N ARG A 36 14.06 6.98 -15.02
CA ARG A 36 14.36 5.57 -14.94
C ARG A 36 15.07 5.22 -13.63
N LEU A 37 16.11 5.97 -13.28
CA LEU A 37 16.87 5.80 -12.04
C LEU A 37 16.01 6.09 -10.81
N ILE A 38 15.31 7.24 -10.79
CA ILE A 38 14.43 7.63 -9.68
C ILE A 38 13.34 6.58 -9.47
N GLY A 39 12.70 6.13 -10.55
CA GLY A 39 11.66 5.11 -10.49
C GLY A 39 12.17 3.77 -9.97
N ALA A 40 13.36 3.33 -10.42
CA ALA A 40 13.99 2.11 -9.94
C ALA A 40 14.34 2.18 -8.44
N VAL A 41 14.94 3.29 -8.00
CA VAL A 41 15.26 3.51 -6.57
C VAL A 41 13.98 3.51 -5.73
N LEU A 42 12.92 4.17 -6.20
CA LEU A 42 11.64 4.21 -5.50
C LEU A 42 11.00 2.81 -5.42
N ALA A 43 11.06 2.03 -6.49
CA ALA A 43 10.53 0.67 -6.50
C ALA A 43 11.31 -0.27 -5.55
N VAL A 44 12.64 -0.18 -5.54
CA VAL A 44 13.49 -0.98 -4.64
C VAL A 44 13.25 -0.59 -3.19
N THR A 45 13.21 0.70 -2.86
CA THR A 45 12.94 1.17 -1.50
C THR A 45 11.52 0.80 -1.04
N GLY A 46 10.53 0.86 -1.94
CA GLY A 46 9.18 0.36 -1.70
C GLY A 46 9.14 -1.13 -1.39
N MET A 47 9.88 -1.96 -2.13
CA MET A 47 10.00 -3.41 -1.88
C MET A 47 10.63 -3.70 -0.51
N LEU A 48 11.70 -2.97 -0.15
CA LEU A 48 12.34 -3.11 1.16
C LEU A 48 11.40 -2.71 2.30
N LEU A 49 10.65 -1.62 2.13
CA LEU A 49 9.64 -1.19 3.11
C LEU A 49 8.49 -2.19 3.22
N LEU A 50 8.08 -2.80 2.12
CA LEU A 50 7.05 -3.85 2.11
C LEU A 50 7.51 -5.05 2.92
N ALA A 51 8.73 -5.54 2.66
CA ALA A 51 9.33 -6.65 3.40
C ALA A 51 9.46 -6.32 4.89
N TRP A 52 9.95 -5.12 5.22
CA TRP A 52 10.08 -4.68 6.61
C TRP A 52 8.72 -4.62 7.34
N SER A 53 7.71 -4.05 6.68
CA SER A 53 6.34 -3.95 7.21
C SER A 53 5.73 -5.33 7.44
N ALA A 54 5.92 -6.27 6.50
CA ALA A 54 5.46 -7.65 6.63
C ALA A 54 6.13 -8.37 7.81
N VAL A 55 7.45 -8.18 7.98
CA VAL A 55 8.19 -8.72 9.12
C VAL A 55 7.70 -8.13 10.44
N ASN A 56 7.42 -6.82 10.50
CA ASN A 56 6.89 -6.19 11.71
C ASN A 56 5.50 -6.70 12.09
N LEU A 57 4.65 -6.99 11.09
CA LEU A 57 3.31 -7.52 11.34
C LEU A 57 3.34 -9.01 11.74
N GLY A 58 4.29 -9.77 11.21
CA GLY A 58 4.58 -11.15 11.60
C GLY A 58 3.34 -12.05 11.55
N ARG A 59 2.98 -12.66 12.68
CA ARG A 59 1.80 -13.56 12.80
C ARG A 59 0.46 -12.85 12.62
N SER A 60 0.42 -11.52 12.69
CA SER A 60 -0.78 -10.73 12.44
C SER A 60 -1.00 -10.42 10.95
N LEU A 61 -0.11 -10.86 10.06
CA LEU A 61 -0.22 -10.61 8.63
C LEU A 61 -1.39 -11.39 8.03
N THR A 62 -2.41 -10.66 7.58
CA THR A 62 -3.53 -11.20 6.81
C THR A 62 -3.72 -10.44 5.51
N PRO A 63 -4.07 -11.12 4.40
CA PRO A 63 -4.48 -10.43 3.17
C PRO A 63 -5.81 -9.71 3.35
N PHE A 64 -6.60 -10.11 4.36
CA PHE A 64 -7.89 -9.53 4.66
C PHE A 64 -7.75 -8.31 5.57
N PRO A 65 -8.54 -7.24 5.33
CA PRO A 65 -8.53 -6.03 6.16
C PRO A 65 -9.17 -6.22 7.55
N ARG A 66 -9.78 -7.38 7.83
CA ARG A 66 -10.35 -7.67 9.14
C ARG A 66 -9.27 -8.27 10.05
N PRO A 67 -9.00 -7.67 11.23
CA PRO A 67 -7.97 -8.17 12.13
C PRO A 67 -8.28 -9.59 12.62
N LEU A 68 -7.22 -10.38 12.84
CA LEU A 68 -7.32 -11.73 13.39
C LEU A 68 -7.95 -11.71 14.79
N PRO A 69 -8.79 -12.70 15.15
CA PRO A 69 -9.42 -12.76 16.47
C PRO A 69 -8.43 -12.72 17.64
N GLN A 70 -7.21 -13.24 17.45
CA GLN A 70 -6.17 -13.31 18.49
C GLN A 70 -4.98 -12.37 18.21
N GLY A 71 -5.06 -11.53 17.18
CA GLY A 71 -3.98 -10.60 16.83
C GLY A 71 -3.84 -9.48 17.85
N LYS A 72 -2.62 -9.04 18.11
CA LYS A 72 -2.35 -7.80 18.86
C LYS A 72 -2.19 -6.62 17.89
N LEU A 73 -2.56 -5.42 18.33
CA LEU A 73 -2.28 -4.21 17.57
C LEU A 73 -0.78 -3.98 17.48
N VAL A 74 -0.26 -3.93 16.25
CA VAL A 74 1.17 -3.67 15.98
C VAL A 74 1.36 -2.17 15.76
N THR A 75 2.19 -1.54 16.60
CA THR A 75 2.49 -0.11 16.52
C THR A 75 3.99 0.20 16.39
N GLY A 76 4.84 -0.86 16.39
CA GLY A 76 6.29 -0.76 16.27
C GLY A 76 6.81 -0.92 14.84
N GLY A 77 8.12 -0.70 14.66
CA GLY A 77 8.77 -0.83 13.34
C GLY A 77 8.21 0.18 12.33
N ALA A 78 7.86 -0.27 11.13
CA ALA A 78 7.26 0.58 10.09
C ALA A 78 5.94 1.24 10.55
N TYR A 79 5.19 0.58 11.43
CA TYR A 79 3.90 1.05 11.96
C TYR A 79 4.04 2.26 12.91
N ARG A 80 5.27 2.64 13.31
CA ARG A 80 5.47 3.87 14.09
C ARG A 80 5.39 5.14 13.22
N PHE A 81 5.56 5.00 11.91
CA PHE A 81 5.60 6.13 10.97
C PHE A 81 4.25 6.37 10.30
N VAL A 82 3.61 5.30 9.83
CA VAL A 82 2.27 5.32 9.24
C VAL A 82 1.48 4.09 9.69
N ARG A 83 0.15 4.19 9.74
CA ARG A 83 -0.74 3.10 10.18
C ARG A 83 -0.88 1.99 9.15
N HIS A 84 -0.73 2.33 7.86
CA HIS A 84 -0.85 1.39 6.74
C HIS A 84 0.42 1.31 5.89
N PRO A 85 1.57 0.91 6.46
CA PRO A 85 2.86 0.96 5.77
C PRO A 85 2.95 -0.03 4.60
N ILE A 86 2.24 -1.17 4.65
CA ILE A 86 2.13 -2.12 3.53
C ILE A 86 1.46 -1.46 2.32
N TYR A 87 0.36 -0.73 2.52
CA TYR A 87 -0.35 -0.06 1.42
C TYR A 87 0.52 1.05 0.81
N PHE A 88 1.20 1.82 1.66
CA PHE A 88 2.16 2.81 1.20
C PHE A 88 3.32 2.18 0.41
N ALA A 89 3.86 1.07 0.88
CA ALA A 89 4.95 0.37 0.20
C ALA A 89 4.54 -0.16 -1.17
N VAL A 90 3.35 -0.78 -1.28
CA VAL A 90 2.80 -1.22 -2.58
C VAL A 90 2.61 -0.03 -3.53
N LEU A 91 2.11 1.10 -3.03
CA LEU A 91 1.98 2.33 -3.82
C LEU A 91 3.33 2.85 -4.29
N ALA A 92 4.34 2.89 -3.43
CA ALA A 92 5.69 3.29 -3.79
C ALA A 92 6.27 2.41 -4.91
N VAL A 93 6.07 1.09 -4.83
CA VAL A 93 6.47 0.16 -5.91
C VAL A 93 5.75 0.48 -7.21
N CYS A 94 4.42 0.64 -7.19
CA CYS A 94 3.65 0.93 -8.40
C CYS A 94 4.02 2.29 -9.03
N VAL A 95 4.20 3.34 -8.21
CA VAL A 95 4.64 4.65 -8.70
C VAL A 95 6.07 4.57 -9.25
N GLY A 96 6.98 3.91 -8.53
CA GLY A 96 8.37 3.72 -8.96
C GLY A 96 8.47 2.99 -10.30
N LEU A 97 7.71 1.90 -10.48
CA LEU A 97 7.64 1.19 -11.76
C LEU A 97 6.99 2.05 -12.86
N GLY A 98 5.94 2.81 -12.54
CA GLY A 98 5.31 3.74 -13.48
C GLY A 98 6.29 4.79 -14.02
N LEU A 99 7.09 5.38 -13.13
CA LEU A 99 8.16 6.32 -13.48
C LEU A 99 9.29 5.65 -14.25
N ALA A 100 9.74 4.47 -13.80
CA ALA A 100 10.85 3.76 -14.41
C ALA A 100 10.58 3.35 -15.87
N THR A 101 9.32 3.00 -16.15
CA THR A 101 8.85 2.68 -17.51
C THR A 101 8.25 3.87 -18.24
N TRP A 102 8.18 5.04 -17.61
CA TRP A 102 7.55 6.25 -18.15
C TRP A 102 6.18 5.98 -18.76
N SER A 103 5.34 5.22 -18.06
CA SER A 103 4.05 4.76 -18.56
C SER A 103 2.92 5.54 -17.90
N PRO A 104 2.26 6.48 -18.61
CA PRO A 104 1.15 7.24 -18.06
C PRO A 104 0.02 6.35 -17.55
N LEU A 105 -0.22 5.22 -18.22
CA LEU A 105 -1.24 4.26 -17.83
C LEU A 105 -0.91 3.58 -16.49
N ARG A 106 0.36 3.23 -16.25
CA ARG A 106 0.79 2.70 -14.95
C ARG A 106 0.69 3.74 -13.85
N LEU A 107 1.02 5.00 -14.13
CA LEU A 107 0.86 6.10 -13.18
C LEU A 107 -0.62 6.34 -12.86
N ALA A 108 -1.51 6.27 -13.86
CA ALA A 108 -2.96 6.36 -13.65
C ALA A 108 -3.48 5.19 -12.80
N LEU A 109 -3.02 3.96 -13.04
CA LEU A 109 -3.34 2.81 -12.20
C LEU A 109 -2.80 2.93 -10.78
N ALA A 110 -1.60 3.49 -10.61
CA ALA A 110 -1.04 3.79 -9.28
C ALA A 110 -1.89 4.84 -8.53
N ALA A 111 -2.40 5.87 -9.22
CA ALA A 111 -3.34 6.82 -8.65
C ALA A 111 -4.69 6.16 -8.29
N ALA A 112 -5.20 5.26 -9.13
CA ALA A 112 -6.40 4.48 -8.80
C ALA A 112 -6.17 3.58 -7.57
N LEU A 113 -4.99 2.94 -7.47
CA LEU A 113 -4.59 2.17 -6.29
C LEU A 113 -4.49 3.05 -5.04
N LEU A 114 -4.05 4.31 -5.16
CA LEU A 114 -3.97 5.23 -4.03
C LEU A 114 -5.36 5.48 -3.44
N VAL A 115 -6.33 5.81 -4.29
CA VAL A 115 -7.73 6.02 -3.88
C VAL A 115 -8.30 4.72 -3.31
N PHE A 116 -8.05 3.59 -3.96
CA PHE A 116 -8.50 2.28 -3.49
C PHE A 116 -7.95 1.93 -2.10
N PHE A 117 -6.65 2.08 -1.88
CA PHE A 117 -6.03 1.83 -0.58
C PHE A 117 -6.48 2.83 0.48
N ASP A 118 -6.76 4.08 0.12
CA ASP A 118 -7.36 5.04 1.04
C ASP A 118 -8.70 4.55 1.58
N LEU A 119 -9.60 4.12 0.68
CA LEU A 119 -10.93 3.61 1.02
C LEU A 119 -10.84 2.30 1.80
N LYS A 120 -9.98 1.38 1.37
CA LYS A 120 -9.74 0.10 2.05
C LYS A 120 -9.22 0.34 3.47
N ALA A 121 -8.25 1.24 3.62
CA ALA A 121 -7.70 1.63 4.92
C ALA A 121 -8.79 2.21 5.82
N ARG A 122 -9.65 3.13 5.35
CA ARG A 122 -10.77 3.67 6.18
C ARG A 122 -11.64 2.56 6.73
N ARG A 123 -11.95 1.56 5.90
CA ARG A 123 -12.77 0.43 6.33
C ARG A 123 -12.05 -0.44 7.36
N GLU A 124 -10.76 -0.67 7.16
CA GLU A 124 -9.89 -1.37 8.11
C GLU A 124 -9.79 -0.63 9.45
N GLU A 125 -9.66 0.70 9.45
CA GLU A 125 -9.61 1.49 10.69
C GLU A 125 -10.89 1.38 11.53
N ILE A 126 -12.06 1.24 10.89
CA ILE A 126 -13.33 1.01 11.61
C ILE A 126 -13.25 -0.32 12.38
N TRP A 127 -12.82 -1.40 11.72
CA TRP A 127 -12.68 -2.70 12.37
C TRP A 127 -11.56 -2.75 13.41
N LEU A 128 -10.46 -2.02 13.19
CA LEU A 128 -9.40 -1.87 14.18
C LEU A 128 -9.89 -1.12 15.41
N GLN A 129 -10.68 -0.06 15.24
CA GLN A 129 -11.25 0.71 16.34
C GLN A 129 -12.30 -0.10 17.13
N GLU A 130 -13.11 -0.92 16.46
CA GLU A 130 -14.03 -1.86 17.13
C GLU A 130 -13.28 -2.94 17.93
N ARG A 131 -12.10 -3.37 17.46
CA ARG A 131 -11.36 -4.48 18.05
C ARG A 131 -10.39 -4.07 19.15
N TYR A 132 -9.70 -2.95 18.98
CA TYR A 132 -8.57 -2.54 19.82
C TYR A 132 -8.87 -1.20 20.50
N PRO A 133 -9.14 -1.18 21.81
CA PRO A 133 -9.35 0.05 22.56
C PRO A 133 -8.19 1.04 22.45
N GLU A 134 -6.94 0.54 22.36
CA GLU A 134 -5.76 1.39 22.24
C GLU A 134 -5.64 2.09 20.87
N TYR A 135 -6.41 1.64 19.86
CA TYR A 135 -6.30 2.14 18.49
C TYR A 135 -6.58 3.64 18.39
N ALA A 136 -7.51 4.17 19.18
CA ALA A 136 -7.81 5.60 19.19
C ALA A 136 -6.57 6.44 19.56
N SER A 137 -5.81 6.00 20.58
CA SER A 137 -4.58 6.66 21.01
C SER A 137 -3.47 6.56 19.96
N TYR A 138 -3.37 5.40 19.28
CA TYR A 138 -2.43 5.19 18.19
C TYR A 138 -2.76 6.07 16.97
N ARG A 139 -4.05 6.20 16.63
CA ARG A 139 -4.55 7.02 15.54
C ARG A 139 -4.23 8.50 15.69
N GLN A 140 -4.18 9.00 16.93
CA GLN A 140 -3.82 10.39 17.21
C GLN A 140 -2.33 10.67 16.98
N ARG A 141 -1.45 9.67 17.20
CA ARG A 141 0.01 9.84 17.12
C ARG A 141 0.58 9.59 15.74
N VAL A 142 -0.02 8.69 14.96
CA VAL A 142 0.56 8.17 13.71
C VAL A 142 -0.34 8.47 12.53
N LYS A 143 0.22 8.95 11.41
CA LYS A 143 -0.50 9.28 10.16
C LYS A 143 -0.97 8.02 9.42
N LYS A 144 -1.92 8.15 8.50
CA LYS A 144 -2.62 7.02 7.90
C LYS A 144 -1.79 6.25 6.88
N LEU A 145 -1.31 6.92 5.83
CA LEU A 145 -0.74 6.32 4.62
C LEU A 145 0.58 6.97 4.21
N ILE A 146 0.66 8.31 4.15
CA ILE A 146 1.85 9.03 3.71
C ILE A 146 2.53 9.62 4.94
N PRO A 147 3.80 9.25 5.22
CA PRO A 147 4.52 9.79 6.35
C PRO A 147 4.48 11.32 6.38
N TRP A 148 4.18 11.90 7.54
CA TRP A 148 4.09 13.35 7.81
C TRP A 148 2.97 14.12 7.07
N ILE A 149 2.39 13.57 6.01
CA ILE A 149 1.37 14.25 5.18
C ILE A 149 -0.03 13.77 5.55
N TYR A 150 -0.30 12.46 5.44
CA TYR A 150 -1.66 11.92 5.50
C TYR A 150 -1.75 10.60 6.23
#